data_AF-A0A285HGB6-F1
#
_entry.id   AF-A0A285HGB6-F1
#
_cell.length_a   1.000
_cell.length_b   1.000
_cell.length_c   1.000
_cell.angle_alpha   90.00
_cell.angle_beta   90.00
_cell.angle_gamma   90.00
#
_symmetry.space_group_name_H-M   'P 1'
#
loop_
_entity.id
_entity.type
_entity.pdbx_description
1 polymer ?
#
loop_
_entity_poly.entity_id
_entity_poly.type
_entity_poly.pdbx_seq_one_letter_code
_entity_poly.pdbx_strand_id
1 'polypeptide(L)' 'MDMDKIIEIDILLEKYKAKLADPSLSDSVKSGYKNMIENLKLFKKEFMEK' A
#
# COMPACT_ATOMS: atom_id res chain seq x y z
N MET A 1 7.01 -14.92 13.03
CA MET A 1 6.58 -13.83 12.12
C MET A 1 7.09 -12.52 12.67
N ASP A 2 7.67 -11.69 11.80
CA ASP A 2 8.23 -10.39 12.15
C ASP A 2 7.07 -9.37 12.17
N MET A 3 6.37 -9.29 13.31
CA MET A 3 5.13 -8.50 13.45
C MET A 3 5.33 -7.01 13.11
N ASP A 4 6.54 -6.49 13.33
CA ASP A 4 6.89 -5.10 13.02
C ASP A 4 6.82 -4.80 11.51
N LYS A 5 7.21 -5.76 10.66
CA LYS A 5 7.14 -5.59 9.20
C LYS A 5 5.71 -5.55 8.69
N ILE A 6 4.79 -6.28 9.32
CA ILE A 6 3.37 -6.23 8.95
C ILE A 6 2.78 -4.87 9.30
N ILE A 7 3.14 -4.30 10.46
CA ILE A 7 2.71 -2.97 10.88
C ILE A 7 3.25 -1.89 9.92
N GLU A 8 4.52 -1.98 9.51
CA GLU A 8 5.10 -1.06 8.52
C GLU A 8 4.35 -1.08 7.18
N ILE A 9 3.96 -2.28 6.70
CA ILE A 9 3.18 -2.41 5.47
C ILE A 9 1.81 -1.76 5.61
N ASP A 10 1.14 -1.92 6.75
CA ASP A 10 -0.16 -1.28 6.99
C ASP A 10 -0.05 0.24 7.02
N ILE A 11 0.98 0.78 7.65
CA ILE A 11 1.26 2.24 7.65
C ILE A 11 1.47 2.75 6.21
N LEU A 12 2.23 2.01 5.39
CA LEU A 12 2.44 2.37 3.98
C LEU A 12 1.15 2.32 3.17
N LEU A 13 0.31 1.30 3.39
CA LEU A 13 -0.99 1.17 2.74
C LEU A 13 -1.91 2.34 3.06
N GLU A 14 -1.97 2.77 4.33
CA GLU A 14 -2.76 3.94 4.72
C GLU A 14 -2.24 5.23 4.07
N LYS A 15 -0.92 5.45 4.05
CA LYS A 15 -0.31 6.62 3.39
C LYS A 15 -0.67 6.69 1.91
N TYR A 16 -0.59 5.59 1.17
CA TYR A 16 -0.93 5.58 -0.25
C TYR A 16 -2.43 5.74 -0.51
N LYS A 17 -3.30 5.17 0.34
CA LYS A 17 -4.75 5.41 0.26
C LYS A 17 -5.08 6.88 0.50
N ALA A 18 -4.43 7.53 1.46
CA ALA A 18 -4.61 8.96 1.71
C ALA A 18 -4.19 9.80 0.50
N LYS A 19 -3.11 9.41 -0.21
CA LYS A 19 -2.73 10.06 -1.48
C LYS A 19 -3.78 9.92 -2.57
N LEU A 20 -4.47 8.79 -2.69
CA LEU A 20 -5.54 8.64 -3.69
C LEU A 20 -6.73 9.60 -3.49
N ALA A 21 -6.97 10.04 -2.24
CA ALA A 21 -8.00 11.02 -1.93
C ALA A 21 -7.62 12.45 -2.31
N ASP A 22 -6.34 12.70 -2.67
CA ASP A 22 -5.86 14.02 -3.05
C ASP A 22 -6.37 14.40 -4.46
N PRO A 23 -7.22 15.45 -4.57
CA PRO A 23 -7.74 15.90 -5.85
C PRO A 23 -6.66 16.55 -6.73
N SER A 24 -5.52 16.99 -6.18
CA SER A 24 -4.44 17.62 -6.94
C SER A 24 -3.57 16.63 -7.71
N LEU A 25 -3.69 15.33 -7.42
CA LEU A 25 -2.92 14.30 -8.13
C LEU A 25 -3.55 13.98 -9.50
N SER A 26 -2.69 13.87 -10.50
CA SER A 26 -3.08 13.41 -11.83
C SER A 26 -3.51 11.94 -11.81
N ASP A 27 -4.30 11.56 -12.81
CA ASP A 27 -4.80 10.19 -12.94
C ASP A 27 -3.66 9.16 -13.11
N SER A 28 -2.56 9.54 -13.77
CA SER A 28 -1.36 8.70 -13.90
C SER A 28 -0.71 8.43 -12.53
N VAL A 29 -0.58 9.46 -11.69
CA VAL A 29 -0.03 9.32 -10.34
C VAL A 29 -0.97 8.51 -9.44
N LYS A 30 -2.29 8.74 -9.54
CA LYS A 30 -3.29 7.91 -8.85
C LYS A 30 -3.22 6.45 -9.28
N SER A 31 -3.01 6.17 -10.57
CA SER A 31 -2.80 4.81 -11.07
C SER A 31 -1.56 4.15 -10.47
N GLY A 32 -0.45 4.89 -10.38
CA GLY A 32 0.78 4.42 -9.71
C GLY A 32 0.55 4.04 -8.25
N TYR A 33 -0.14 4.88 -7.49
CA TYR A 33 -0.49 4.57 -6.10
C TYR A 33 -1.42 3.37 -5.96
N LYS A 34 -2.39 3.18 -6.86
CA LYS A 34 -3.25 1.98 -6.88
C LYS A 34 -2.41 0.71 -7.07
N ASN A 35 -1.51 0.70 -8.05
CA ASN A 35 -0.62 -0.45 -8.30
C ASN A 35 0.29 -0.74 -7.10
N MET A 36 0.85 0.29 -6.45
CA MET A 36 1.65 0.12 -5.23
C MET A 36 0.85 -0.47 -4.07
N ILE A 37 -0.41 -0.05 -3.90
CA ILE A 37 -1.31 -0.61 -2.87
C ILE A 37 -1.60 -2.09 -3.15
N GLU A 38 -1.85 -2.48 -4.39
CA GLU A 38 -2.08 -3.88 -4.76
C GLU A 38 -0.85 -4.75 -4.50
N ASN A 39 0.34 -4.29 -4.92
CA ASN A 39 1.59 -5.00 -4.67
C ASN A 39 1.87 -5.17 -3.17
N LEU A 40 1.64 -4.13 -2.35
CA LEU A 40 1.82 -4.23 -0.89
C LEU A 40 0.83 -5.20 -0.24
N LYS A 41 -0.42 -5.27 -0.71
CA LYS A 41 -1.40 -6.25 -0.24
C LYS A 41 -0.98 -7.68 -0.56
N LEU A 42 -0.49 -7.91 -1.79
CA LEU A 42 0.04 -9.22 -2.20
C LEU A 42 1.24 -9.62 -1.35
N PHE A 43 2.21 -8.71 -1.18
CA PHE A 43 3.38 -8.93 -0.35
C PHE A 43 3.02 -9.24 1.11
N LYS A 44 2.08 -8.50 1.70
CA LYS A 44 1.58 -8.79 3.06
C LYS A 44 0.95 -10.17 3.15
N LYS A 45 0.16 -10.57 2.16
CA LYS A 45 -0.46 -11.90 2.11
C LYS A 45 0.60 -13.01 2.08
N GLU A 46 1.61 -12.89 1.22
CA GLU A 46 2.72 -13.85 1.13
C GLU A 46 3.52 -13.96 2.44
N PHE A 47 3.61 -12.86 3.20
CA PHE A 47 4.25 -12.83 4.52
C PHE A 47 3.44 -13.51 5.63
N MET A 48 2.11 -13.53 5.52
CA MET A 48 1.22 -14.17 6.51
C MET A 48 0.99 -15.65 6.24
N GLU A 49 1.11 -16.09 4.98
CA GLU A 49 0.95 -17.49 4.55
C GLU A 49 2.25 -18.32 4.69
N LYS A 50 3.38 -17.69 5.07
CA LYS A 50 4.68 -18.32 5.35
C LYS A 50 4.99 -18.38 6.84
#